data_AF-A0A6H0TPF0-F1
#
_entry.id   AF-A0A6H0TPF0-F1
#
_cell.length_a   1.000
_cell.length_b   1.000
_cell.length_c   1.000
_cell.angle_alpha   90.00
_cell.angle_beta   90.00
_cell.angle_gamma   90.00
#
_symmetry.space_group_name_H-M   'P 1'
#
loop_
_entity.id
_entity.type
_entity.pdbx_description
1 polymer ?
#
loop_
_entity_poly.entity_id
_entity_poly.type
_entity_poly.pdbx_seq_one_letter_code
_entity_poly.pdbx_strand_id
1 'polypeptide(L)' 'MDTKKQQTKLQDRQLKYVLAKYIIPDKGFDPNDIRTQEELTDIQEGFDKFFALSEDEKIELFTSIHNGTFKL' A
#
# COMPACT_ATOMS: atom_id res chain seq x y z
N MET A 1 8.52 10.46 17.69
CA MET A 1 8.73 9.11 17.14
C MET A 1 9.17 9.25 15.69
N ASP A 2 10.03 8.34 15.22
CA ASP A 2 10.85 8.43 14.00
C ASP A 2 10.07 8.67 12.69
N THR A 3 9.88 9.93 12.31
CA THR A 3 9.31 10.34 11.01
C THR A 3 10.04 9.72 9.81
N LYS A 4 11.34 9.48 9.91
CA LYS A 4 12.12 8.80 8.86
C LYS A 4 11.73 7.33 8.67
N LYS A 5 11.45 6.58 9.74
CA LYS A 5 11.06 5.16 9.64
C LYS A 5 9.68 5.01 9.02
N GLN A 6 8.75 5.90 9.34
CA GLN A 6 7.42 5.93 8.75
C GLN A 6 7.48 6.29 7.27
N GLN A 7 8.29 7.28 6.88
CA GLN A 7 8.47 7.63 5.47
C GLN A 7 9.01 6.45 4.64
N THR A 8 9.95 5.67 5.16
CA THR A 8 10.48 4.49 4.46
C THR A 8 9.43 3.38 4.33
N LYS A 9 8.62 3.15 5.38
CA LYS A 9 7.52 2.18 5.35
C LYS A 9 6.46 2.54 4.31
N LEU A 10 6.08 3.81 4.24
CA LEU A 10 5.06 4.28 3.31
C LEU A 10 5.58 4.26 1.87
N GLN A 11 6.88 4.42 1.63
CA GLN A 11 7.46 4.35 0.27
C GLN A 11 7.70 2.93 -0.26
N ASP A 12 7.30 1.90 0.47
CA ASP A 12 7.51 0.51 0.10
C ASP A 12 6.83 0.14 -1.23
N ARG A 13 7.56 -0.55 -2.13
CA ARG A 13 7.09 -0.91 -3.48
C ARG A 13 5.81 -1.76 -3.43
N GLN A 14 5.73 -2.72 -2.52
CA GLN A 14 4.61 -3.66 -2.44
C GLN A 14 3.37 -2.97 -1.85
N LEU A 15 3.56 -2.11 -0.84
CA LEU A 15 2.49 -1.28 -0.31
C LEU A 15 1.91 -0.35 -1.39
N LYS A 16 2.75 0.32 -2.17
CA LYS A 16 2.30 1.16 -3.29
C LYS A 16 1.51 0.37 -4.33
N TYR A 17 1.99 -0.83 -4.64
CA TYR A 17 1.34 -1.70 -5.61
C TYR A 17 -0.10 -2.04 -5.20
N VAL A 18 -0.31 -2.48 -3.96
CA VAL A 18 -1.66 -2.81 -3.48
C VAL A 18 -2.55 -1.60 -3.31
N LEU A 19 -1.97 -0.45 -2.93
CA LEU A 19 -2.70 0.81 -2.85
C LEU A 19 -3.26 1.22 -4.22
N ALA A 20 -2.41 1.20 -5.24
CA ALA A 20 -2.79 1.60 -6.60
C ALA A 20 -3.74 0.60 -7.28
N LYS A 21 -3.55 -0.70 -7.06
CA LYS A 21 -4.28 -1.75 -7.78
C LYS A 21 -5.59 -2.17 -7.11
N TYR A 22 -5.67 -2.13 -5.77
CA TYR A 22 -6.78 -2.69 -5.01
C TYR A 22 -7.45 -1.68 -4.06
N ILE A 23 -6.68 -1.01 -3.20
CA ILE A 23 -7.27 -0.17 -2.13
C ILE A 23 -7.90 1.12 -2.67
N ILE A 24 -7.17 1.91 -3.47
CA ILE A 24 -7.65 3.21 -3.96
C ILE A 24 -8.78 3.06 -4.97
N PRO A 25 -8.70 2.14 -5.96
CA PRO A 25 -9.82 1.92 -6.88
C PRO A 25 -11.03 1.23 -6.23
N ASP A 26 -10.94 0.87 -4.94
CA ASP A 26 -11.91 0.00 -4.26
C ASP A 26 -12.16 -1.31 -5.03
N LYS A 27 -11.09 -1.82 -5.66
CA LYS A 27 -11.12 -3.09 -6.39
C LYS A 27 -10.82 -4.20 -5.38
N GLY A 28 -11.80 -5.05 -5.12
CA GLY A 28 -11.60 -6.27 -4.34
C GLY A 28 -10.46 -7.12 -4.91
N PHE A 29 -9.81 -7.91 -4.07
CA PHE A 29 -8.77 -8.84 -4.52
C PHE A 29 -9.30 -9.76 -5.62
N ASP A 30 -8.65 -9.73 -6.79
CA ASP A 30 -8.99 -10.57 -7.94
C ASP A 30 -7.78 -11.46 -8.29
N PRO A 31 -7.85 -12.78 -8.05
CA PRO A 31 -6.76 -13.69 -8.37
C PRO A 31 -6.54 -13.85 -9.88
N ASN A 32 -7.52 -13.50 -10.73
CA ASN A 32 -7.37 -13.57 -12.19
C ASN A 32 -6.45 -12.46 -12.74
N ASP A 33 -6.24 -11.41 -11.96
CA ASP A 33 -5.36 -10.27 -12.29
C ASP A 33 -3.88 -10.54 -12.01
N ILE A 34 -3.56 -11.71 -11.45
CA ILE A 34 -2.22 -12.10 -11.00
C ILE A 34 -1.56 -12.93 -12.09
N ARG A 35 -0.44 -12.43 -12.61
CA ARG A 35 0.25 -13.02 -13.75
C ARG A 35 1.38 -13.96 -13.35
N THR A 36 1.96 -13.78 -12.15
CA THR A 36 3.09 -14.57 -11.67
C THR A 36 2.99 -14.86 -10.18
N GLN A 37 3.72 -15.90 -9.73
CA GLN A 37 3.84 -16.21 -8.30
C GLN A 37 4.55 -15.08 -7.54
N GLU A 38 5.53 -14.40 -8.15
CA GLU A 38 6.18 -13.24 -7.57
C GLU A 38 5.20 -12.09 -7.34
N GLU A 39 4.29 -11.86 -8.30
CA GLU A 39 3.24 -10.87 -8.14
C GLU A 39 2.28 -11.22 -7.00
N LEU A 40 1.92 -12.50 -6.85
CA LEU A 40 1.10 -12.95 -5.71
C LEU A 40 1.78 -12.66 -4.37
N THR A 41 3.09 -12.95 -4.28
CA THR A 41 3.89 -12.66 -3.08
C THR A 41 3.94 -11.16 -2.80
N ASP A 42 4.21 -10.33 -3.82
CA ASP A 42 4.23 -8.87 -3.69
C ASP A 42 2.86 -8.32 -3.23
N ILE A 43 1.76 -8.89 -3.72
CA ILE A 43 0.41 -8.51 -3.29
C ILE A 43 0.18 -8.90 -1.83
N GLN A 44 0.55 -10.12 -1.44
CA GLN A 44 0.42 -10.58 -0.05
C GLN A 44 1.21 -9.69 0.92
N GLU A 45 2.49 -9.47 0.63
CA GLU A 45 3.35 -8.61 1.46
C GLU A 45 2.83 -7.16 1.51
N GLY A 46 2.28 -6.65 0.39
CA GLY A 46 1.68 -5.32 0.33
C GLY A 46 0.44 -5.20 1.22
N PHE A 47 -0.46 -6.18 1.19
CA PHE A 47 -1.64 -6.21 2.06
C PHE A 47 -1.26 -6.36 3.53
N ASP A 48 -0.32 -7.23 3.86
CA ASP A 48 0.17 -7.39 5.23
C ASP A 48 0.74 -6.07 5.77
N LYS A 49 1.53 -5.36 4.95
CA LYS A 49 2.04 -4.03 5.31
C LYS A 49 0.92 -3.02 5.52
N PHE A 50 -0.09 -3.00 4.66
CA PHE A 50 -1.24 -2.10 4.78
C PHE A 50 -2.07 -2.40 6.04
N PHE A 51 -2.33 -3.67 6.33
CA PHE A 51 -3.09 -4.08 7.53
C PHE A 51 -2.31 -3.87 8.82
N ALA A 52 -0.98 -3.91 8.76
CA ALA A 52 -0.11 -3.59 9.88
C ALA A 52 -0.03 -2.09 10.20
N LEU A 53 -0.54 -1.20 9.33
CA LEU A 53 -0.65 0.22 9.63
C LEU A 53 -1.76 0.48 10.65
N SER A 54 -1.48 1.36 11.62
CA SER A 54 -2.50 1.87 12.52
C SER A 54 -3.54 2.72 11.77
N GLU A 55 -4.67 3.02 12.42
CA GLU A 55 -5.69 3.89 11.83
C GLU A 55 -5.14 5.29 11.54
N ASP A 56 -4.35 5.86 12.46
CA ASP A 56 -3.67 7.15 12.26
C ASP A 56 -2.70 7.11 11.07
N GLU A 57 -1.92 6.03 10.93
CA GLU A 57 -1.00 5.84 9.79
C GLU A 57 -1.76 5.70 8.46
N LYS A 58 -2.91 5.04 8.47
CA LYS A 58 -3.79 4.94 7.29
C LYS A 58 -4.35 6.31 6.92
N ILE A 59 -4.81 7.09 7.90
CA ILE A 59 -5.31 8.46 7.69
C ILE A 59 -4.21 9.34 7.10
N GLU A 60 -2.99 9.30 7.65
CA GLU A 60 -1.84 10.05 7.12
C GLU A 60 -1.48 9.63 5.70
N LEU A 61 -1.48 8.32 5.42
CA LEU A 61 -1.23 7.76 4.10
C LEU A 61 -2.27 8.22 3.08
N PHE A 62 -3.56 8.09 3.38
CA PHE A 62 -4.64 8.55 2.50
C PHE A 62 -4.62 10.07 2.31
N THR A 63 -4.32 10.82 3.36
CA THR A 63 -4.16 12.28 3.29
C THR A 63 -2.99 12.65 2.37
N SER A 64 -1.87 11.93 2.46
CA SER A 64 -0.69 12.15 1.61
C SER A 64 -0.95 11.81 0.14
N ILE A 65 -1.72 10.75 -0.13
CA ILE A 65 -2.21 10.41 -1.48
C ILE A 65 -3.12 11.52 -2.01
N HIS A 66 -4.10 11.95 -1.22
CA HIS A 66 -5.02 13.01 -1.60
C HIS A 66 -4.31 14.35 -1.90
N ASN A 67 -3.31 14.69 -1.09
CA ASN A 67 -2.50 15.90 -1.26
C ASN A 67 -1.46 15.78 -2.38
N GLY A 68 -1.33 14.62 -3.05
CA GLY A 68 -0.36 14.38 -4.11
C GLY A 68 1.10 14.35 -3.64
N THR A 69 1.35 14.30 -2.33
CA THR A 69 2.69 14.18 -1.76
C THR A 69 3.18 12.73 -1.74
N PHE A 70 2.26 11.78 -1.88
CA PHE A 70 2.55 10.36 -2.06
C PHE A 70 2.48 9.96 -3.54
N LYS A 71 3.62 9.54 -4.11
CA LYS A 71 3.68 9.02 -5.49
C LYS A 71 3.38 7.52 -5.51
N LEU A 72 2.23 7.18 -6.08
CA LEU A 72 1.81 5.82 -6.45
C LEU A 72 2.56 5.34 -7.69
#